data_AF-A0A3M1FV08-F1
#
_entry.id   AF-A0A3M1FV08-F1
#
_cell.length_a   1.000
_cell.length_b   1.000
_cell.length_c   1.000
_cell.angle_alpha   90.00
_cell.angle_beta   90.00
_cell.angle_gamma   90.00
#
_symmetry.space_group_name_H-M   'P 1'
#
loop_
_entity.id
_entity.type
_entity.pdbx_description
1 polymer ?
#
loop_
_entity_poly.entity_id
_entity_poly.type
_entity_poly.pdbx_seq_one_letter_code
_entity_poly.pdbx_strand_id
1 'polypeptide(L)'
;MTSRQILLPILVAIVLVLGAVAYFLGWFPGGNRVSFTAHQWTDAELAVIGSLAIDSLPPLPPDPSNAVGDDPQAVELGHALYFDARLSPDGAVACATCHQPEKYFTDGKPRANVRGVDTPRHTPSIVGLGYSAWFYWDGRKDSQWSQALAPQEAAIEHGGNRSLHVHVIAEHYREPYEAVFGPMPDISDLARFPRNAGPVDDPEARAAWDAMDPADQVVINRIFANIGKAIAAYERRILPGRSRFDAYAAAALAGDQARMAELFTPEEAAGLRLFIGDAQCTNCHNGPLFTNGTFHNIGLPLLEGAEIDPGRSQGVLQVIEDEFNCLGPYSDAAPEECAELRFVKREGEELIGAFKAPSLRNVANTAPYMHDGRFPDLDAVLTHYNAAPPAFPGHTDLQPLAFTQEKLNQIKAFLMTLSAPATAPGGLLEPPPDFRP
;
A
#
# COMPACT_ATOMS: atom_id res chain seq x y z
N MET A 1 -30.78 -66.94 48.06
CA MET A 1 -29.35 -66.87 47.72
C MET A 1 -29.02 -67.95 46.70
N THR A 2 -28.79 -67.58 45.44
CA THR A 2 -27.91 -68.34 44.55
C THR A 2 -27.25 -67.36 43.57
N SER A 3 -25.94 -67.27 43.70
CA SER A 3 -25.03 -66.29 43.14
C SER A 3 -24.79 -66.51 41.64
N ARG A 4 -25.82 -66.35 40.79
CA ARG A 4 -25.66 -66.59 39.34
C ARG A 4 -26.32 -65.58 38.38
N GLN A 5 -26.93 -64.50 38.87
CA GLN A 5 -27.59 -63.51 37.99
C GLN A 5 -26.99 -62.10 38.02
N ILE A 6 -25.83 -61.88 38.65
CA ILE A 6 -25.16 -60.55 38.68
C ILE A 6 -23.82 -60.55 37.91
N LEU A 7 -23.30 -61.71 37.50
CA LEU A 7 -21.98 -61.80 36.86
C LEU A 7 -21.98 -61.60 35.33
N LEU A 8 -23.12 -61.66 34.65
CA LEU A 8 -23.17 -61.53 33.18
C LEU A 8 -23.13 -60.07 32.67
N PRO A 9 -23.76 -59.06 33.31
CA PRO A 9 -23.64 -57.67 32.84
C PRO A 9 -22.31 -56.99 33.22
N ILE A 10 -21.58 -57.52 34.21
CA ILE A 10 -20.28 -56.97 34.65
C ILE A 10 -19.13 -57.45 33.74
N LEU A 11 -19.19 -58.69 33.23
CA LEU A 11 -18.17 -59.21 32.30
C LEU A 11 -18.22 -58.56 30.91
N VAL A 12 -19.40 -58.15 30.44
CA VAL A 12 -19.53 -57.44 29.15
C VAL A 12 -19.03 -55.98 29.25
N ALA A 13 -19.20 -55.33 30.41
CA ALA A 13 -18.68 -53.98 30.64
C ALA A 13 -17.14 -53.95 30.74
N ILE A 14 -16.50 -54.97 31.32
CA ILE A 14 -15.04 -55.02 31.47
C ILE A 14 -14.34 -55.34 30.13
N VAL A 15 -14.93 -56.14 29.25
CA VAL A 15 -14.37 -56.43 27.91
C VAL A 15 -14.47 -55.21 26.98
N LEU A 16 -15.52 -54.39 27.10
CA LEU A 16 -15.65 -53.14 26.34
C LEU A 16 -14.71 -52.04 26.85
N VAL A 17 -14.43 -51.97 28.15
CA VAL A 17 -13.47 -51.00 28.71
C VAL A 17 -12.01 -51.40 28.43
N LEU A 18 -11.67 -52.69 28.46
CA LEU A 18 -10.31 -53.13 28.10
C LEU A 18 -10.05 -53.10 26.58
N GLY A 19 -11.08 -53.25 25.74
CA GLY A 19 -10.99 -53.01 24.29
C GLY A 19 -10.84 -51.53 23.94
N ALA A 20 -11.45 -50.63 24.71
CA ALA A 20 -11.33 -49.18 24.51
C ALA A 20 -9.98 -48.61 24.99
N VAL A 21 -9.37 -49.19 26.03
CA VAL A 21 -8.04 -48.77 26.51
C VAL A 21 -6.92 -49.30 25.61
N ALA A 22 -7.09 -50.45 24.97
CA ALA A 22 -6.15 -50.93 23.94
C ALA A 22 -6.23 -50.12 22.62
N TYR A 23 -7.32 -49.39 22.38
CA TYR A 23 -7.43 -48.44 21.27
C TYR A 23 -6.76 -47.08 21.57
N PHE A 24 -6.42 -46.81 22.83
CA PHE A 24 -5.76 -45.57 23.27
C PHE A 24 -4.28 -45.74 23.65
N LEU A 25 -3.77 -46.97 23.73
CA LEU A 25 -2.38 -47.25 24.09
C LEU A 25 -1.80 -48.38 23.25
N GLY A 26 -1.43 -48.08 22.01
CA GLY A 26 -0.51 -48.92 21.25
C GLY A 26 -0.74 -48.93 19.75
N TRP A 27 0.25 -48.41 19.02
CA TRP A 27 0.52 -48.65 17.60
C TRP A 27 -0.12 -47.68 16.61
N PHE A 28 0.39 -46.44 16.59
CA PHE A 28 0.63 -45.78 15.31
C PHE A 28 1.93 -46.35 14.74
N PRO A 29 1.90 -47.19 13.69
CA PRO A 29 3.10 -47.68 13.04
C PRO A 29 3.72 -46.51 12.28
N GLY A 30 4.70 -45.85 12.91
CA GLY A 30 5.45 -44.77 12.29
C GLY A 30 4.58 -43.54 12.01
N GLY A 31 4.88 -42.44 12.68
CA GLY A 31 4.58 -41.17 12.06
C GLY A 31 5.15 -41.23 10.64
N ASN A 32 4.29 -41.11 9.63
CA ASN A 32 4.70 -40.48 8.39
C ASN A 32 5.11 -39.06 8.78
N ARG A 33 6.30 -38.94 9.39
CA ARG A 33 7.15 -37.81 9.15
C ARG A 33 7.44 -37.92 7.67
N VAL A 34 6.53 -37.40 6.86
CA VAL A 34 6.93 -36.86 5.57
C VAL A 34 8.00 -35.86 5.96
N SER A 35 9.24 -36.31 5.88
CA SER A 35 10.40 -35.45 6.02
C SER A 35 10.35 -34.57 4.80
N PHE A 36 9.52 -33.53 4.85
CA PHE A 36 9.53 -32.49 3.86
C PHE A 36 10.95 -31.93 3.90
N THR A 37 11.75 -32.27 2.90
CA THR A 37 12.97 -31.50 2.67
C THR A 37 12.51 -30.06 2.50
N ALA A 38 13.25 -29.07 3.01
CA ALA A 38 12.77 -27.68 3.10
C ALA A 38 12.19 -27.12 1.78
N HIS A 39 12.62 -27.66 0.64
CA HIS A 39 12.25 -27.26 -0.73
C HIS A 39 11.23 -28.17 -1.43
N GLN A 40 10.62 -29.14 -0.74
CA GLN A 40 9.51 -29.92 -1.30
C GLN A 40 8.20 -29.17 -1.12
N TRP A 41 7.41 -29.05 -2.18
CA TRP A 41 6.11 -28.37 -2.18
C TRP A 41 5.06 -29.26 -2.83
N THR A 42 3.83 -29.18 -2.33
CA THR A 42 2.64 -29.76 -2.98
C THR A 42 2.23 -28.91 -4.19
N ASP A 43 1.45 -29.48 -5.10
CA ASP A 43 0.94 -28.74 -6.28
C ASP A 43 0.11 -27.51 -5.87
N ALA A 44 -0.63 -27.60 -4.76
CA ALA A 44 -1.40 -26.48 -4.22
C ALA A 44 -0.48 -25.36 -3.69
N GLU A 45 0.57 -25.72 -2.94
CA GLU A 45 1.57 -24.74 -2.47
C GLU A 45 2.29 -24.09 -3.66
N LEU A 46 2.66 -24.86 -4.68
CA LEU A 46 3.31 -24.34 -5.90
C LEU A 46 2.40 -23.35 -6.64
N ALA A 47 1.10 -23.61 -6.73
CA ALA A 47 0.16 -22.68 -7.34
C ALA A 47 0.11 -21.33 -6.59
N VAL A 48 0.09 -21.37 -5.24
CA VAL A 48 0.13 -20.14 -4.43
C VAL A 48 1.46 -19.43 -4.60
N ILE A 49 2.60 -20.14 -4.53
CA ILE A 49 3.94 -19.57 -4.74
C ILE A 49 4.02 -18.88 -6.11
N GLY A 50 3.53 -19.51 -7.17
CA GLY A 50 3.49 -18.92 -8.50
C GLY A 50 2.61 -17.67 -8.59
N SER A 51 1.48 -17.63 -7.87
CA SER A 51 0.60 -16.47 -7.84
C SER A 51 1.20 -15.23 -7.13
N LEU A 52 2.17 -15.45 -6.24
CA LEU A 52 2.87 -14.39 -5.52
C LEU A 52 4.09 -13.84 -6.30
N ALA A 53 4.59 -14.59 -7.29
CA ALA A 53 5.74 -14.19 -8.08
C ALA A 53 5.44 -12.98 -8.97
N ILE A 54 6.41 -12.07 -9.11
CA ILE A 54 6.28 -10.87 -9.95
C ILE A 54 6.06 -11.20 -11.42
N ASP A 55 6.51 -12.39 -11.85
CA ASP A 55 6.34 -12.88 -13.21
C ASP A 55 4.83 -13.10 -13.54
N SER A 56 3.97 -13.18 -12.51
CA SER A 56 2.50 -13.23 -12.64
C SER A 56 1.83 -11.85 -12.56
N LEU A 57 2.60 -10.76 -12.37
CA LEU A 57 2.06 -9.39 -12.39
C LEU A 57 1.55 -9.08 -13.80
N PRO A 58 0.26 -8.72 -13.98
CA PRO A 58 -0.24 -8.35 -15.30
C PRO A 58 0.44 -7.07 -15.79
N PRO A 59 0.33 -6.75 -17.08
CA PRO A 59 0.68 -5.41 -17.56
C PRO A 59 0.00 -4.34 -16.72
N LEU A 60 0.65 -3.18 -16.60
CA LEU A 60 0.11 -2.04 -15.87
C LEU A 60 -1.33 -1.76 -16.34
N PRO A 61 -2.33 -1.74 -15.43
CA PRO A 61 -3.72 -1.54 -15.82
C PRO A 61 -3.91 -0.13 -16.37
N PRO A 62 -4.80 0.07 -17.36
CA PRO A 62 -5.12 1.40 -17.85
C PRO A 62 -5.74 2.25 -16.73
N ASP A 63 -5.51 3.57 -16.79
CA ASP A 63 -6.18 4.55 -15.92
C ASP A 63 -7.15 5.38 -16.78
N PRO A 64 -8.44 5.01 -16.85
CA PRO A 64 -9.41 5.73 -17.68
C PRO A 64 -9.63 7.17 -17.19
N SER A 65 -9.30 7.48 -15.92
CA SER A 65 -9.46 8.82 -15.35
C SER A 65 -8.32 9.78 -15.73
N ASN A 66 -7.24 9.26 -16.34
CA ASN A 66 -6.07 10.02 -16.76
C ASN A 66 -5.63 9.63 -18.19
N ALA A 67 -6.14 10.35 -19.18
CA ALA A 67 -5.88 10.09 -20.60
C ALA A 67 -4.41 10.25 -21.00
N VAL A 68 -3.61 10.98 -20.21
CA VAL A 68 -2.16 11.19 -20.46
C VAL A 68 -1.29 10.28 -19.59
N GLY A 69 -1.88 9.36 -18.81
CA GLY A 69 -1.16 8.52 -17.85
C GLY A 69 -0.09 7.62 -18.47
N ASP A 70 -0.16 7.40 -19.79
CA ASP A 70 0.85 6.67 -20.55
C ASP A 70 1.64 7.50 -21.57
N ASP A 71 1.39 8.81 -21.68
CA ASP A 71 2.10 9.71 -22.60
C ASP A 71 3.54 9.96 -22.12
N PRO A 72 4.58 9.68 -22.94
CA PRO A 72 5.97 9.94 -22.57
C PRO A 72 6.27 11.40 -22.19
N GLN A 73 5.60 12.37 -22.80
CA GLN A 73 5.77 13.80 -22.48
C GLN A 73 5.15 14.13 -21.11
N ALA A 74 4.03 13.51 -20.76
CA ALA A 74 3.43 13.64 -19.43
C ALA A 74 4.31 12.99 -18.35
N VAL A 75 4.93 11.85 -18.66
CA VAL A 75 5.92 11.19 -17.79
C VAL A 75 7.12 12.12 -17.54
N GLU A 76 7.66 12.77 -18.58
CA GLU A 76 8.79 13.69 -18.43
C GLU A 76 8.43 14.93 -17.61
N LEU A 77 7.27 15.55 -17.87
CA LEU A 77 6.77 16.67 -17.07
C LEU A 77 6.53 16.25 -15.61
N GLY A 78 5.87 15.12 -15.39
CA GLY A 78 5.62 14.58 -14.04
C GLY A 78 6.90 14.30 -13.28
N HIS A 79 7.91 13.76 -13.95
CA HIS A 79 9.23 13.51 -13.39
C HIS A 79 9.90 14.82 -12.95
N ALA A 80 9.84 15.88 -13.76
CA ALA A 80 10.37 17.19 -13.37
C ALA A 80 9.65 17.75 -12.14
N LEU A 81 8.31 17.71 -12.14
CA LEU A 81 7.49 18.21 -11.03
C LEU A 81 7.74 17.46 -9.71
N TYR A 82 7.97 16.15 -9.79
CA TYR A 82 8.23 15.31 -8.63
C TYR A 82 9.44 15.76 -7.78
N PHE A 83 10.48 16.29 -8.43
CA PHE A 83 11.70 16.74 -7.79
C PHE A 83 11.74 18.26 -7.54
N ASP A 84 10.70 19.00 -7.91
CA ASP A 84 10.72 20.45 -7.89
C ASP A 84 10.17 21.06 -6.59
N ALA A 85 11.06 21.64 -5.79
CA ALA A 85 10.69 22.28 -4.53
C ALA A 85 9.93 23.61 -4.72
N ARG A 86 9.84 24.17 -5.94
CA ARG A 86 9.00 25.35 -6.21
C ARG A 86 7.50 25.09 -6.01
N LEU A 87 7.10 23.81 -5.93
CA LEU A 87 5.75 23.40 -5.55
C LEU A 87 5.49 23.54 -4.05
N SER A 88 6.43 24.03 -3.25
CA SER A 88 6.16 24.54 -1.90
C SER A 88 6.41 26.06 -1.84
N PRO A 89 5.60 26.85 -1.12
CA PRO A 89 5.73 28.31 -1.10
C PRO A 89 7.08 28.84 -0.63
N ASP A 90 7.76 28.07 0.22
CA ASP A 90 9.08 28.37 0.78
C ASP A 90 10.24 27.72 0.00
N GLY A 91 9.97 26.98 -1.06
CA GLY A 91 10.99 26.28 -1.85
C GLY A 91 11.69 25.13 -1.12
N ALA A 92 11.10 24.62 -0.03
CA ALA A 92 11.72 23.65 0.87
C ALA A 92 11.27 22.19 0.69
N VAL A 93 10.11 21.96 0.06
CA VAL A 93 9.48 20.62 -0.04
C VAL A 93 9.15 20.28 -1.49
N ALA A 94 9.64 19.14 -1.94
CA ALA A 94 9.21 18.46 -3.17
C ALA A 94 8.62 17.09 -2.81
N CYS A 95 8.00 16.40 -3.77
CA CYS A 95 7.52 15.02 -3.56
C CYS A 95 8.70 14.11 -3.13
N ALA A 96 9.85 14.28 -3.79
CA ALA A 96 11.10 13.56 -3.48
C ALA A 96 11.68 13.86 -2.08
N THR A 97 11.26 14.91 -1.39
CA THR A 97 11.69 15.18 0.00
C THR A 97 11.20 14.08 0.95
N CYS A 98 9.96 13.60 0.74
CA CYS A 98 9.33 12.55 1.54
C CYS A 98 9.40 11.18 0.86
N HIS A 99 9.39 11.14 -0.46
CA HIS A 99 9.43 9.89 -1.23
C HIS A 99 10.76 9.74 -1.96
N GLN A 100 11.80 9.37 -1.21
CA GLN A 100 13.19 9.36 -1.70
C GLN A 100 13.49 8.09 -2.51
N PRO A 101 13.91 8.18 -3.79
CA PRO A 101 14.18 7.00 -4.63
C PRO A 101 15.15 5.99 -3.98
N GLU A 102 16.20 6.47 -3.33
CA GLU A 102 17.22 5.67 -2.64
C GLU A 102 16.69 4.93 -1.40
N LYS A 103 15.51 5.32 -0.90
CA LYS A 103 14.78 4.67 0.21
C LYS A 103 13.49 4.01 -0.25
N TYR A 104 13.47 3.51 -1.49
CA TYR A 104 12.29 2.86 -2.08
C TYR A 104 11.06 3.78 -2.02
N PHE A 105 11.28 5.08 -2.25
CA PHE A 105 10.27 6.12 -2.24
C PHE A 105 9.55 6.29 -0.89
N THR A 106 10.32 6.23 0.20
CA THR A 106 9.92 6.58 1.57
C THR A 106 10.89 7.63 2.14
N ASP A 107 10.70 8.10 3.39
CA ASP A 107 11.61 9.04 4.06
C ASP A 107 12.47 8.39 5.15
N GLY A 108 12.12 7.15 5.56
CA GLY A 108 12.77 6.41 6.65
C GLY A 108 12.50 6.99 8.04
N LYS A 109 11.41 7.74 8.22
CA LYS A 109 11.00 8.36 9.50
C LYS A 109 9.70 7.74 9.99
N PRO A 110 9.41 7.73 11.31
CA PRO A 110 8.09 7.32 11.82
C PRO A 110 6.95 8.13 11.21
N ARG A 111 7.13 9.45 11.17
CA ARG A 111 6.24 10.41 10.52
C ARG A 111 7.10 11.47 9.85
N ALA A 112 6.69 11.95 8.69
CA ALA A 112 7.37 13.07 8.05
C ALA A 112 7.25 14.29 8.98
N ASN A 113 8.31 15.10 9.06
CA ASN A 113 8.28 16.34 9.81
C ASN A 113 8.48 17.49 8.83
N VAL A 114 7.50 18.37 8.77
CA VAL A 114 7.52 19.55 7.91
C VAL A 114 7.27 20.77 8.78
N ARG A 115 8.19 21.73 8.71
CA ARG A 115 8.10 23.00 9.47
C ARG A 115 7.87 22.79 10.97
N GLY A 116 8.47 21.73 11.53
CA GLY A 116 8.39 21.41 12.96
C GLY A 116 7.13 20.64 13.37
N VAL A 117 6.26 20.28 12.43
CA VAL A 117 5.02 19.52 12.68
C VAL A 117 5.12 18.15 12.02
N ASP A 118 4.81 17.10 12.78
CA ASP A 118 4.74 15.75 12.25
C ASP A 118 3.43 15.55 11.45
N THR A 119 3.52 14.85 10.32
CA THR A 119 2.34 14.35 9.62
C THR A 119 1.58 13.36 10.52
N PRO A 120 0.26 13.20 10.35
CA PRO A 120 -0.52 12.26 11.17
C PRO A 120 -0.14 10.80 10.91
N ARG A 121 0.42 10.50 9.73
CA ARG A 121 0.74 9.15 9.27
C ARG A 121 2.14 9.05 8.67
N HIS A 122 2.66 7.84 8.68
CA HIS A 122 3.91 7.43 8.03
C HIS A 122 3.80 7.55 6.50
N THR A 123 4.89 7.99 5.87
CA THR A 123 5.04 8.10 4.42
C THR A 123 5.12 6.70 3.77
N PRO A 124 4.10 6.21 3.06
CA PRO A 124 4.16 4.90 2.42
C PRO A 124 5.09 4.92 1.20
N SER A 125 5.63 3.76 0.83
CA SER A 125 6.31 3.61 -0.47
C SER A 125 5.31 3.77 -1.62
N ILE A 126 5.72 4.44 -2.70
CA ILE A 126 4.93 4.55 -3.93
C ILE A 126 5.25 3.48 -4.99
N VAL A 127 6.20 2.59 -4.71
CA VAL A 127 6.63 1.55 -5.66
C VAL A 127 5.47 0.60 -5.96
N GLY A 128 5.09 0.52 -7.24
CA GLY A 128 4.00 -0.33 -7.71
C GLY A 128 2.59 0.22 -7.48
N LEU A 129 2.44 1.50 -7.07
CA LEU A 129 1.11 2.10 -6.87
C LEU A 129 0.28 2.21 -8.15
N GLY A 130 0.90 2.05 -9.32
CA GLY A 130 0.25 1.87 -10.61
C GLY A 130 -0.86 0.81 -10.66
N TYR A 131 -0.84 -0.16 -9.74
CA TYR A 131 -1.82 -1.25 -9.64
C TYR A 131 -2.86 -1.05 -8.52
N SER A 132 -2.78 0.04 -7.75
CA SER A 132 -3.68 0.30 -6.62
C SER A 132 -4.95 1.01 -7.11
N ALA A 133 -6.13 0.55 -6.66
CA ALA A 133 -7.39 1.26 -6.88
C ALA A 133 -7.63 2.42 -5.89
N TRP A 134 -6.97 2.36 -4.73
CA TRP A 134 -7.13 3.32 -3.64
C TRP A 134 -5.78 3.84 -3.16
N PHE A 135 -5.71 5.13 -2.84
CA PHE A 135 -4.48 5.81 -2.46
C PHE A 135 -4.58 6.43 -1.07
N TYR A 136 -3.43 6.66 -0.43
CA TYR A 136 -3.27 6.78 1.03
C TYR A 136 -3.58 5.49 1.80
N TRP A 137 -3.31 5.53 3.11
CA TRP A 137 -3.61 4.44 4.05
C TRP A 137 -5.11 4.19 4.24
N ASP A 138 -5.96 5.23 4.15
CA ASP A 138 -7.42 5.15 4.32
C ASP A 138 -8.19 5.12 2.99
N GLY A 139 -7.48 5.20 1.86
CA GLY A 139 -8.10 5.17 0.54
C GLY A 139 -8.91 6.41 0.21
N ARG A 140 -8.63 7.57 0.82
CA ARG A 140 -9.38 8.82 0.59
C ARG A 140 -9.21 9.44 -0.80
N LYS A 141 -8.52 8.74 -1.70
CA LYS A 141 -8.31 9.08 -3.11
C LYS A 141 -8.45 7.81 -3.94
N ASP A 142 -9.09 7.91 -5.09
CA ASP A 142 -9.42 6.79 -6.00
C ASP A 142 -8.53 6.74 -7.25
N SER A 143 -7.62 7.70 -7.41
CA SER A 143 -6.69 7.79 -8.52
C SER A 143 -5.36 8.41 -8.08
N GLN A 144 -4.26 8.03 -8.76
CA GLN A 144 -2.93 8.61 -8.49
C GLN A 144 -2.92 10.10 -8.73
N TRP A 145 -3.56 10.54 -9.82
CA TRP A 145 -3.55 11.95 -10.18
C TRP A 145 -4.29 12.81 -9.15
N SER A 146 -5.40 12.32 -8.60
CA SER A 146 -6.11 13.00 -7.53
C SER A 146 -5.33 12.97 -6.21
N GLN A 147 -4.61 11.88 -5.93
CA GLN A 147 -3.75 11.81 -4.75
C GLN A 147 -2.58 12.79 -4.82
N ALA A 148 -1.94 12.93 -5.99
CA ALA A 148 -0.82 13.85 -6.18
C ALA A 148 -1.19 15.33 -5.92
N LEU A 149 -2.47 15.69 -5.96
CA LEU A 149 -2.95 17.05 -5.67
C LEU A 149 -3.02 17.34 -4.16
N ALA A 150 -3.30 16.36 -3.32
CA ALA A 150 -3.59 16.60 -1.91
C ALA A 150 -2.37 17.11 -1.11
N PRO A 151 -1.15 16.54 -1.26
CA PRO A 151 0.03 17.03 -0.54
C PRO A 151 0.43 18.46 -0.91
N GLN A 152 0.08 18.90 -2.11
CA GLN A 152 0.34 20.24 -2.62
C GLN A 152 -0.39 21.31 -1.79
N GLU A 153 -1.61 21.03 -1.32
CA GLU A 153 -2.43 21.97 -0.53
C GLU A 153 -2.38 21.73 0.98
N ALA A 154 -1.84 20.61 1.45
CA ALA A 154 -1.76 20.30 2.87
C ALA A 154 -0.67 21.12 3.58
N ALA A 155 -1.05 21.91 4.59
CA ALA A 155 -0.15 22.82 5.33
C ALA A 155 1.08 22.13 5.97
N ILE A 156 0.90 20.88 6.39
CA ILE A 156 1.93 20.03 7.00
C ILE A 156 2.66 19.14 5.97
N GLU A 157 2.49 19.41 4.68
CA GLU A 157 3.20 18.80 3.55
C GLU A 157 3.79 19.93 2.66
N HIS A 158 3.35 20.13 1.41
CA HIS A 158 3.89 21.24 0.61
C HIS A 158 3.40 22.60 1.12
N GLY A 159 2.13 22.70 1.51
CA GLY A 159 1.52 23.88 2.11
C GLY A 159 1.19 25.03 1.15
N GLY A 160 1.06 24.74 -0.15
CA GLY A 160 0.63 25.70 -1.16
C GLY A 160 -0.89 25.80 -1.31
N ASN A 161 -1.33 26.40 -2.42
CA ASN A 161 -2.72 26.47 -2.85
C ASN A 161 -2.81 26.38 -4.37
N ARG A 162 -3.98 26.07 -4.93
CA ARG A 162 -4.14 25.85 -6.39
C ARG A 162 -3.50 26.92 -7.27
N SER A 163 -3.76 28.20 -6.99
CA SER A 163 -3.26 29.27 -7.84
C SER A 163 -1.75 29.38 -7.82
N LEU A 164 -1.10 29.17 -6.66
CA LEU A 164 0.36 29.11 -6.57
C LEU A 164 0.93 28.06 -7.53
N HIS A 165 0.42 26.83 -7.50
CA HIS A 165 0.92 25.75 -8.36
C HIS A 165 0.68 26.05 -9.83
N VAL A 166 -0.48 26.60 -10.17
CA VAL A 166 -0.82 26.99 -11.55
C VAL A 166 0.12 28.09 -12.07
N HIS A 167 0.49 29.07 -11.24
CA HIS A 167 1.47 30.09 -11.61
C HIS A 167 2.88 29.52 -11.76
N VAL A 168 3.29 28.56 -10.93
CA VAL A 168 4.57 27.84 -11.11
C VAL A 168 4.61 27.14 -12.47
N ILE A 169 3.53 26.47 -12.88
CA ILE A 169 3.45 25.87 -14.21
C ILE A 169 3.54 26.92 -15.31
N ALA A 170 2.78 28.01 -15.22
CA ALA A 170 2.77 29.05 -16.25
C ALA A 170 4.13 29.73 -16.45
N GLU A 171 4.91 29.87 -15.38
CA GLU A 171 6.19 30.57 -15.38
C GLU A 171 7.37 29.68 -15.78
N HIS A 172 7.27 28.38 -15.49
CA HIS A 172 8.44 27.49 -15.58
C HIS A 172 8.24 26.23 -16.40
N TYR A 173 6.99 25.84 -16.65
CA TYR A 173 6.63 24.59 -17.31
C TYR A 173 5.61 24.78 -18.43
N ARG A 174 5.41 26.02 -18.91
CA ARG A 174 4.41 26.30 -19.96
C ARG A 174 4.61 25.44 -21.19
N GLU A 175 5.83 25.39 -21.74
CA GLU A 175 6.12 24.61 -22.94
C GLU A 175 5.86 23.10 -22.75
N PRO A 176 6.43 22.41 -21.74
CA PRO A 176 6.13 20.99 -21.53
C PRO A 176 4.67 20.73 -21.14
N TYR A 177 4.00 21.66 -20.44
CA TYR A 177 2.57 21.56 -20.17
C TYR A 177 1.75 21.61 -21.47
N GLU A 178 2.02 22.60 -22.34
CA GLU A 178 1.27 22.79 -23.58
C GLU A 178 1.50 21.66 -24.58
N ALA A 179 2.67 21.01 -24.53
CA ALA A 179 2.97 19.83 -25.33
C ALA A 179 2.09 18.61 -24.97
N VAL A 180 1.64 18.52 -23.71
CA VAL A 180 0.81 17.41 -23.20
C VAL A 180 -0.68 17.75 -23.24
N PHE A 181 -1.05 18.93 -22.75
CA PHE A 181 -2.44 19.30 -22.47
C PHE A 181 -3.03 20.29 -23.49
N GLY A 182 -2.23 20.76 -24.44
CA GLY A 182 -2.60 21.83 -25.36
C GLY A 182 -2.45 23.23 -24.74
N PRO A 183 -2.83 24.30 -25.47
CA PRO A 183 -2.57 25.68 -25.09
C PRO A 183 -3.07 26.01 -23.68
N MET A 184 -2.19 26.57 -22.84
CA MET A 184 -2.53 26.94 -21.48
C MET A 184 -3.29 28.27 -21.49
N PRO A 185 -4.45 28.37 -20.80
CA PRO A 185 -5.17 29.63 -20.65
C PRO A 185 -4.27 30.77 -20.15
N ASP A 186 -4.51 32.00 -20.62
CA ASP A 186 -3.78 33.17 -20.13
C ASP A 186 -4.26 33.53 -18.72
N ILE A 187 -3.37 33.37 -17.75
CA ILE A 187 -3.58 33.68 -16.34
C ILE A 187 -2.75 34.87 -15.86
N SER A 188 -2.21 35.68 -16.78
CA SER A 188 -1.28 36.77 -16.45
C SER A 188 -1.95 37.96 -15.73
N ASP A 189 -3.28 38.11 -15.85
CA ASP A 189 -4.04 39.12 -15.11
C ASP A 189 -4.18 38.71 -13.64
N LEU A 190 -3.28 39.22 -12.80
CA LEU A 190 -3.24 38.89 -11.36
C LEU A 190 -4.43 39.45 -10.57
N ALA A 191 -5.21 40.39 -11.12
CA ALA A 191 -6.45 40.83 -10.46
C ALA A 191 -7.55 39.78 -10.62
N ARG A 192 -7.52 39.04 -11.74
CA ARG A 192 -8.45 37.95 -12.06
C ARG A 192 -7.95 36.58 -11.57
N PHE A 193 -6.65 36.32 -11.69
CA PHE A 193 -5.97 35.09 -11.30
C PHE A 193 -4.89 35.38 -10.23
N PRO A 194 -5.30 35.69 -9.00
CA PRO A 194 -4.36 36.01 -7.91
C PRO A 194 -3.40 34.85 -7.63
N ARG A 195 -2.17 35.15 -7.20
CA ARG A 195 -1.15 34.13 -6.91
C ARG A 195 -1.43 33.30 -5.66
N ASN A 196 -2.16 33.88 -4.70
CA ASN A 196 -2.52 33.25 -3.44
C ASN A 196 -4.04 33.04 -3.41
N ALA A 197 -4.52 31.94 -3.97
CA ALA A 197 -5.94 31.60 -3.95
C ALA A 197 -6.14 30.09 -4.13
N GLY A 198 -6.89 29.51 -3.19
CA GLY A 198 -7.37 28.13 -3.25
C GLY A 198 -8.33 27.84 -2.10
N PRO A 199 -9.11 26.75 -2.18
CA PRO A 199 -10.02 26.34 -1.12
C PRO A 199 -9.28 25.65 0.04
N VAL A 200 -8.31 26.35 0.62
CA VAL A 200 -7.44 25.87 1.72
C VAL A 200 -7.79 26.54 3.05
N ASP A 201 -7.16 26.08 4.14
CA ASP A 201 -7.40 26.63 5.49
C ASP A 201 -6.81 28.03 5.69
N ASP A 202 -5.83 28.44 4.86
CA ASP A 202 -5.29 29.80 4.90
C ASP A 202 -6.39 30.84 4.60
N PRO A 203 -6.75 31.73 5.55
CA PRO A 203 -7.90 32.61 5.39
C PRO A 203 -7.77 33.61 4.23
N GLU A 204 -6.54 34.06 3.93
CA GLU A 204 -6.30 35.02 2.86
C GLU A 204 -6.46 34.36 1.49
N ALA A 205 -5.84 33.19 1.29
CA ALA A 205 -5.99 32.39 0.08
C ALA A 205 -7.45 31.97 -0.12
N ARG A 206 -8.15 31.59 0.96
CA ARG A 206 -9.56 31.21 0.90
C ARG A 206 -10.45 32.38 0.49
N ALA A 207 -10.27 33.54 1.10
CA ALA A 207 -11.04 34.73 0.76
C ALA A 207 -10.80 35.18 -0.69
N ALA A 208 -9.55 35.10 -1.16
CA ALA A 208 -9.22 35.40 -2.56
C ALA A 208 -9.88 34.41 -3.51
N TRP A 209 -9.87 33.11 -3.20
CA TRP A 209 -10.53 32.06 -3.98
C TRP A 209 -12.04 32.29 -4.07
N ASP A 210 -12.71 32.50 -2.95
CA ASP A 210 -14.16 32.70 -2.88
C ASP A 210 -14.61 33.98 -3.60
N ALA A 211 -13.71 34.94 -3.81
CA ALA A 211 -13.95 36.18 -4.56
C ALA A 211 -13.73 36.05 -6.08
N MET A 212 -13.09 34.97 -6.57
CA MET A 212 -12.89 34.74 -8.00
C MET A 212 -14.21 34.41 -8.71
N ASP A 213 -14.28 34.70 -10.01
CA ASP A 213 -15.38 34.22 -10.84
C ASP A 213 -15.36 32.67 -10.85
N PRO A 214 -16.50 31.97 -10.67
CA PRO A 214 -16.54 30.52 -10.74
C PRO A 214 -15.97 29.92 -12.04
N ALA A 215 -16.06 30.63 -13.17
CA ALA A 215 -15.44 30.19 -14.41
C ALA A 215 -13.90 30.24 -14.34
N ASP A 216 -13.33 31.18 -13.60
CA ASP A 216 -11.89 31.30 -13.39
C ASP A 216 -11.38 30.25 -12.42
N GLN A 217 -12.17 29.91 -11.40
CA GLN A 217 -11.89 28.75 -10.53
C GLN A 217 -11.81 27.45 -11.34
N VAL A 218 -12.71 27.24 -12.31
CA VAL A 218 -12.67 26.07 -13.22
C VAL A 218 -11.39 26.05 -14.07
N VAL A 219 -10.90 27.21 -14.53
CA VAL A 219 -9.61 27.30 -15.24
C VAL A 219 -8.46 26.85 -14.34
N ILE A 220 -8.38 27.38 -13.11
CA ILE A 220 -7.35 27.00 -12.14
C ILE A 220 -7.45 25.51 -11.82
N ASN A 221 -8.64 24.98 -11.53
CA ASN A 221 -8.82 23.56 -11.19
C ASN A 221 -8.46 22.63 -12.35
N ARG A 222 -8.72 23.03 -13.60
CA ARG A 222 -8.33 22.24 -14.78
C ARG A 222 -6.81 22.14 -14.89
N ILE A 223 -6.12 23.26 -14.74
CA ILE A 223 -4.64 23.28 -14.77
C ILE A 223 -4.10 22.48 -13.59
N PHE A 224 -4.65 22.68 -12.39
CA PHE A 224 -4.25 21.94 -11.19
C PHE A 224 -4.44 20.43 -11.35
N ALA A 225 -5.58 19.97 -11.88
CA ALA A 225 -5.79 18.55 -12.20
C ALA A 225 -4.76 18.00 -13.19
N ASN A 226 -4.38 18.79 -14.20
CA ASN A 226 -3.35 18.40 -15.17
C ASN A 226 -1.96 18.23 -14.52
N ILE A 227 -1.62 19.01 -13.48
CA ILE A 227 -0.40 18.81 -12.67
C ILE A 227 -0.42 17.42 -12.04
N GLY A 228 -1.53 17.07 -11.37
CA GLY A 228 -1.70 15.74 -10.78
C GLY A 228 -1.61 14.62 -11.81
N LYS A 229 -2.21 14.81 -12.99
CA LYS A 229 -2.18 13.82 -14.10
C LYS A 229 -0.77 13.59 -14.63
N ALA A 230 0.05 14.64 -14.75
CA ALA A 230 1.45 14.51 -15.15
C ALA A 230 2.27 13.78 -14.08
N ILE A 231 2.16 14.17 -12.80
CA ILE A 231 2.85 13.48 -11.69
C ILE A 231 2.48 11.99 -11.66
N ALA A 232 1.19 11.67 -11.78
CA ALA A 232 0.72 10.29 -11.83
C ALA A 232 1.26 9.52 -13.05
N ALA A 233 1.41 10.15 -14.21
CA ALA A 233 2.00 9.50 -15.38
C ALA A 233 3.43 9.04 -15.08
N TYR A 234 4.21 9.84 -14.35
CA TYR A 234 5.53 9.47 -13.86
C TYR A 234 5.48 8.37 -12.79
N GLU A 235 4.72 8.54 -11.71
CA GLU A 235 4.70 7.61 -10.57
C GLU A 235 4.26 6.20 -10.97
N ARG A 236 3.37 6.09 -11.96
CA ARG A 236 2.93 4.83 -12.58
C ARG A 236 4.06 4.00 -13.18
N ARG A 237 5.20 4.62 -13.49
CA ARG A 237 6.39 3.94 -14.03
C ARG A 237 7.31 3.36 -12.97
N ILE A 238 7.09 3.68 -11.69
CA ILE A 238 7.88 3.20 -10.58
C ILE A 238 7.36 1.81 -10.18
N LEU A 239 8.01 0.77 -10.68
CA LEU A 239 7.61 -0.62 -10.49
C LEU A 239 8.57 -1.37 -9.55
N PRO A 240 8.09 -2.37 -8.79
CA PRO A 240 9.00 -3.21 -8.03
C PRO A 240 9.90 -4.04 -8.96
N GLY A 241 11.15 -4.24 -8.57
CA GLY A 241 12.05 -5.14 -9.26
C GLY A 241 11.78 -6.62 -8.97
N ARG A 242 12.44 -7.47 -9.75
CA ARG A 242 12.43 -8.93 -9.55
C ARG A 242 13.38 -9.31 -8.40
N SER A 243 12.81 -9.85 -7.33
CA SER A 243 13.47 -10.21 -6.08
C SER A 243 14.03 -11.64 -6.09
N ARG A 244 14.76 -11.99 -5.02
CA ARG A 244 15.25 -13.36 -4.80
C ARG A 244 14.10 -14.36 -4.65
N PHE A 245 12.99 -13.95 -4.05
CA PHE A 245 11.77 -14.76 -4.00
C PHE A 245 11.24 -15.09 -5.40
N ASP A 246 11.23 -14.12 -6.32
CA ASP A 246 10.71 -14.34 -7.66
C ASP A 246 11.56 -15.37 -8.44
N ALA A 247 12.89 -15.32 -8.25
CA ALA A 247 13.79 -16.35 -8.79
C ALA A 247 13.55 -17.74 -8.15
N TYR A 248 13.24 -17.78 -6.85
CA TYR A 248 12.94 -19.03 -6.15
C TYR A 248 11.62 -19.63 -6.60
N ALA A 249 10.58 -18.81 -6.76
CA ALA A 249 9.28 -19.23 -7.26
C ALA A 249 9.40 -19.83 -8.68
N ALA A 250 10.16 -19.19 -9.57
CA ALA A 250 10.43 -19.73 -10.91
C ALA A 250 11.13 -21.10 -10.86
N ALA A 251 12.14 -21.26 -9.99
CA ALA A 251 12.83 -22.54 -9.80
C ALA A 251 11.90 -23.63 -9.22
N ALA A 252 11.04 -23.26 -8.26
CA ALA A 252 10.07 -24.16 -7.66
C ALA A 252 9.05 -24.68 -8.68
N LEU A 253 8.51 -23.79 -9.53
CA LEU A 253 7.60 -24.16 -10.62
C LEU A 253 8.27 -25.03 -11.69
N ALA A 254 9.57 -24.86 -11.92
CA ALA A 254 10.36 -25.69 -12.84
C ALA A 254 10.80 -27.04 -12.22
N GLY A 255 10.59 -27.25 -10.92
CA GLY A 255 11.09 -28.42 -10.20
C GLY A 255 12.62 -28.45 -10.01
N ASP A 256 13.31 -27.31 -10.13
CA ASP A 256 14.77 -27.21 -10.02
C ASP A 256 15.20 -27.13 -8.55
N GLN A 257 15.31 -28.30 -7.92
CA GLN A 257 15.67 -28.44 -6.51
C GLN A 257 17.06 -27.88 -6.18
N ALA A 258 18.02 -27.99 -7.11
CA ALA A 258 19.36 -27.46 -6.90
C ALA A 258 19.33 -25.93 -6.84
N ARG A 259 18.64 -25.30 -7.80
CA ARG A 259 18.51 -23.84 -7.82
C ARG A 259 17.71 -23.29 -6.64
N MET A 260 16.67 -24.01 -6.21
CA MET A 260 15.92 -23.65 -5.01
C MET A 260 16.80 -23.61 -3.76
N ALA A 261 17.64 -24.62 -3.56
CA ALA A 261 18.57 -24.69 -2.41
C ALA A 261 19.71 -23.67 -2.47
N GLU A 262 20.08 -23.19 -3.67
CA GLU A 262 21.00 -22.05 -3.82
C GLU A 262 20.36 -20.71 -3.45
N LEU A 263 19.06 -20.54 -3.71
CA LEU A 263 18.36 -19.28 -3.55
C LEU A 263 17.83 -19.08 -2.12
N PHE A 264 17.24 -20.12 -1.54
CA PHE A 264 16.60 -20.08 -0.23
C PHE A 264 17.31 -21.00 0.76
N THR A 265 17.51 -20.50 1.97
CA THR A 265 17.86 -21.38 3.10
C THR A 265 16.65 -22.21 3.54
N PRO A 266 16.85 -23.29 4.33
CA PRO A 266 15.75 -24.03 4.93
C PRO A 266 14.80 -23.16 5.76
N GLU A 267 15.32 -22.15 6.46
CA GLU A 267 14.55 -21.21 7.27
C GLU A 267 13.68 -20.29 6.41
N GLU A 268 14.20 -19.79 5.28
CA GLU A 268 13.43 -18.97 4.34
C GLU A 268 12.30 -19.77 3.70
N ALA A 269 12.57 -21.03 3.33
CA ALA A 269 11.54 -21.92 2.80
C ALA A 269 10.49 -22.31 3.86
N ALA A 270 10.89 -22.54 5.11
CA ALA A 270 9.96 -22.75 6.22
C ALA A 270 9.10 -21.50 6.47
N GLY A 271 9.70 -20.31 6.38
CA GLY A 271 9.00 -19.02 6.49
C GLY A 271 7.93 -18.83 5.43
N LEU A 272 8.27 -19.13 4.17
CA LEU A 272 7.30 -19.11 3.07
C LEU A 272 6.13 -20.07 3.31
N ARG A 273 6.41 -21.28 3.81
CA ARG A 273 5.36 -22.26 4.14
C ARG A 273 4.43 -21.76 5.25
N LEU A 274 4.98 -21.13 6.29
CA LEU A 274 4.16 -20.49 7.32
C LEU A 274 3.32 -19.37 6.72
N PHE A 275 3.91 -18.51 5.90
CA PHE A 275 3.26 -17.36 5.28
C PHE A 275 2.03 -17.75 4.44
N ILE A 276 2.16 -18.77 3.59
CA ILE A 276 1.06 -19.26 2.71
C ILE A 276 0.11 -20.26 3.40
N GLY A 277 0.44 -20.67 4.63
CA GLY A 277 -0.24 -21.73 5.36
C GLY A 277 -0.70 -21.25 6.74
N ASP A 278 -0.10 -21.81 7.80
CA ASP A 278 -0.54 -21.61 9.18
C ASP A 278 -0.64 -20.14 9.63
N ALA A 279 0.18 -19.24 9.08
CA ALA A 279 0.15 -17.81 9.44
C ALA A 279 -0.95 -17.04 8.71
N GLN A 280 -1.51 -17.61 7.65
CA GLN A 280 -2.59 -17.03 6.83
C GLN A 280 -2.32 -15.61 6.33
N CYS A 281 -1.05 -15.22 6.16
CA CYS A 281 -0.66 -13.88 5.73
C CYS A 281 -1.25 -13.54 4.35
N THR A 282 -1.43 -14.56 3.50
CA THR A 282 -2.03 -14.45 2.17
C THR A 282 -3.52 -14.08 2.17
N ASN A 283 -4.21 -14.06 3.31
CA ASN A 283 -5.58 -13.55 3.36
C ASN A 283 -5.63 -12.06 2.99
N CYS A 284 -4.59 -11.30 3.35
CA CYS A 284 -4.46 -9.88 3.04
C CYS A 284 -3.28 -9.59 2.09
N HIS A 285 -2.16 -10.31 2.24
CA HIS A 285 -0.93 -10.12 1.47
C HIS A 285 -0.77 -11.17 0.38
N ASN A 286 -1.53 -11.02 -0.70
CA ASN A 286 -1.55 -11.95 -1.83
C ASN A 286 -1.27 -11.29 -3.17
N GLY A 287 -1.26 -12.12 -4.20
CA GLY A 287 -0.91 -11.74 -5.56
C GLY A 287 0.54 -11.26 -5.70
N PRO A 288 0.92 -10.83 -6.90
CA PRO A 288 2.29 -10.48 -7.21
C PRO A 288 2.83 -9.31 -6.39
N LEU A 289 1.99 -8.42 -5.86
CA LEU A 289 2.42 -7.29 -5.02
C LEU A 289 2.35 -7.58 -3.51
N PHE A 290 1.96 -8.80 -3.10
CA PHE A 290 1.75 -9.13 -1.68
C PHE A 290 0.77 -8.16 -0.98
N THR A 291 -0.29 -7.78 -1.68
CA THR A 291 -1.40 -6.99 -1.17
C THR A 291 -2.63 -7.25 -2.04
N ASN A 292 -3.78 -7.39 -1.40
CA ASN A 292 -5.08 -7.43 -2.06
C ASN A 292 -5.70 -6.03 -2.26
N GLY A 293 -5.04 -4.96 -1.78
CA GLY A 293 -5.53 -3.59 -1.86
C GLY A 293 -6.74 -3.27 -0.97
N THR A 294 -7.17 -4.20 -0.10
CA THR A 294 -8.32 -4.01 0.79
C THR A 294 -7.93 -3.42 2.15
N PHE A 295 -8.93 -3.00 2.91
CA PHE A 295 -8.78 -2.31 4.18
C PHE A 295 -8.98 -3.26 5.35
N HIS A 296 -8.10 -3.18 6.34
CA HIS A 296 -8.09 -4.04 7.51
C HIS A 296 -7.79 -3.26 8.76
N ASN A 297 -8.46 -3.61 9.85
CA ASN A 297 -8.11 -3.11 11.17
C ASN A 297 -7.38 -4.24 11.92
N ILE A 298 -6.08 -4.06 12.15
CA ILE A 298 -5.26 -5.10 12.80
C ILE A 298 -5.12 -4.89 14.31
N GLY A 299 -5.88 -3.97 14.90
CA GLY A 299 -5.89 -3.72 16.34
C GLY A 299 -4.67 -3.00 16.88
N LEU A 300 -4.11 -2.06 16.12
CA LEU A 300 -3.01 -1.21 16.61
C LEU A 300 -3.47 -0.39 17.83
N PRO A 301 -2.81 -0.50 19.01
CA PRO A 301 -3.22 0.23 20.20
C PRO A 301 -3.21 1.75 19.98
N LEU A 302 -4.12 2.49 20.60
CA LEU A 302 -4.06 3.96 20.57
C LEU A 302 -2.81 4.41 21.35
N LEU A 303 -1.99 5.26 20.74
CA LEU A 303 -0.85 5.88 21.41
C LEU A 303 -1.35 6.89 22.45
N GLU A 304 -0.64 7.04 23.57
CA GLU A 304 -1.03 7.98 24.62
C GLU A 304 -1.06 9.41 24.06
N GLY A 305 -2.20 10.10 24.25
CA GLY A 305 -2.41 11.46 23.75
C GLY A 305 -2.67 11.57 22.24
N ALA A 306 -2.73 10.46 21.50
CA ALA A 306 -3.08 10.48 20.08
C ALA A 306 -4.61 10.63 19.88
N GLU A 307 -4.99 11.35 18.83
CA GLU A 307 -6.37 11.38 18.36
C GLU A 307 -6.77 10.04 17.75
N ILE A 308 -8.08 9.75 17.79
CA ILE A 308 -8.62 8.55 17.16
C ILE A 308 -8.58 8.73 15.65
N ASP A 309 -7.82 7.88 14.96
CA ASP A 309 -7.84 7.80 13.49
C ASP A 309 -9.00 6.90 13.03
N PRO A 310 -10.03 7.46 12.36
CA PRO A 310 -11.18 6.69 11.89
C PRO A 310 -10.83 5.74 10.73
N GLY A 311 -9.70 5.93 10.06
CA GLY A 311 -9.27 5.13 8.92
C GLY A 311 -10.26 5.22 7.74
N ARG A 312 -10.54 4.08 7.12
CA ARG A 312 -11.38 3.97 5.91
C ARG A 312 -12.78 4.56 6.07
N SER A 313 -13.37 4.52 7.26
CA SER A 313 -14.72 5.06 7.49
C SER A 313 -14.83 6.56 7.21
N GLN A 314 -13.76 7.34 7.48
CA GLN A 314 -13.68 8.73 7.06
C GLN A 314 -13.17 8.87 5.62
N GLY A 315 -12.18 8.05 5.24
CA GLY A 315 -11.59 8.10 3.91
C GLY A 315 -12.60 7.90 2.78
N VAL A 316 -13.60 7.03 2.97
CA VAL A 316 -14.65 6.82 1.97
C VAL A 316 -15.57 8.03 1.80
N LEU A 317 -15.83 8.79 2.86
CA LEU A 317 -16.63 10.02 2.76
C LEU A 317 -15.85 11.09 2.00
N GLN A 318 -14.56 11.23 2.32
CA GLN A 318 -13.66 12.18 1.67
C GLN A 318 -13.56 11.94 0.16
N VAL A 319 -13.34 10.69 -0.28
CA VAL A 319 -13.20 10.40 -1.72
C VAL A 319 -14.50 10.61 -2.50
N ILE A 320 -15.66 10.41 -1.86
CA ILE A 320 -16.97 10.66 -2.49
C ILE A 320 -17.21 12.16 -2.69
N GLU A 321 -16.79 12.99 -1.73
CA GLU A 321 -16.97 14.44 -1.75
C GLU A 321 -15.92 15.18 -2.58
N ASP A 322 -14.82 14.51 -2.92
CA ASP A 322 -13.70 15.09 -3.67
C ASP A 322 -14.08 15.44 -5.12
N GLU A 323 -13.92 16.71 -5.50
CA GLU A 323 -14.17 17.17 -6.88
C GLU A 323 -13.19 16.57 -7.92
N PHE A 324 -12.06 16.04 -7.45
CA PHE A 324 -11.04 15.40 -8.27
C PHE A 324 -11.13 13.86 -8.21
N ASN A 325 -12.27 13.29 -7.84
CA ASN A 325 -12.46 11.84 -7.95
C ASN A 325 -12.80 11.41 -9.39
N CYS A 326 -12.88 10.11 -9.64
CA CYS A 326 -13.12 9.52 -10.96
C CYS A 326 -14.46 9.98 -11.59
N LEU A 327 -15.47 10.29 -10.79
CA LEU A 327 -16.77 10.79 -11.26
C LEU A 327 -16.81 12.33 -11.37
N GLY A 328 -15.74 13.00 -10.95
CA GLY A 328 -15.62 14.45 -10.96
C GLY A 328 -15.39 15.04 -12.36
N PRO A 329 -15.60 16.35 -12.52
CA PRO A 329 -15.53 17.03 -13.83
C PRO A 329 -14.10 17.13 -14.41
N TYR A 330 -13.08 16.70 -13.66
CA TYR A 330 -11.67 16.72 -14.07
C TYR A 330 -11.13 15.33 -14.44
N SER A 331 -11.91 14.28 -14.21
CA SER A 331 -11.63 12.92 -14.68
C SER A 331 -11.85 12.83 -16.18
N ASP A 332 -11.04 12.00 -16.86
CA ASP A 332 -11.25 11.64 -18.27
C ASP A 332 -12.15 10.40 -18.44
N ALA A 333 -12.53 9.75 -17.34
CA ALA A 333 -13.29 8.51 -17.35
C ALA A 333 -14.77 8.75 -17.66
N ALA A 334 -15.38 7.82 -18.41
CA ALA A 334 -16.82 7.68 -18.41
C ALA A 334 -17.30 7.15 -17.04
N PRO A 335 -18.52 7.49 -16.59
CA PRO A 335 -19.02 7.00 -15.30
C PRO A 335 -18.98 5.47 -15.16
N GLU A 336 -19.13 4.71 -16.24
CA GLU A 336 -19.09 3.24 -16.27
C GLU A 336 -17.71 2.66 -15.96
N GLU A 337 -16.66 3.44 -16.17
CA GLU A 337 -15.27 3.06 -15.92
C GLU A 337 -14.86 3.29 -14.45
N CYS A 338 -15.66 4.02 -13.68
CA CYS A 338 -15.42 4.32 -12.26
C CYS A 338 -16.07 3.30 -11.30
N ALA A 339 -15.96 2.01 -11.60
CA ALA A 339 -16.66 0.95 -10.85
C ALA A 339 -16.31 0.94 -9.35
N GLU A 340 -15.02 1.09 -9.02
CA GLU A 340 -14.52 1.13 -7.64
C GLU A 340 -15.20 2.21 -6.80
N LEU A 341 -15.30 3.44 -7.34
CA LEU A 341 -15.97 4.55 -6.66
C LEU A 341 -17.50 4.40 -6.65
N ARG A 342 -18.10 3.93 -7.75
CA ARG A 342 -19.56 3.78 -7.86
C ARG A 342 -20.14 2.77 -6.88
N PHE A 343 -19.43 1.68 -6.64
CA PHE A 343 -19.86 0.58 -5.80
C PHE A 343 -19.12 0.52 -4.46
N VAL A 344 -18.40 1.60 -4.11
CA VAL A 344 -17.68 1.68 -2.83
C VAL A 344 -18.64 1.51 -1.66
N LYS A 345 -18.25 0.68 -0.69
CA LYS A 345 -18.99 0.53 0.56
C LYS A 345 -18.80 1.78 1.41
N ARG A 346 -19.90 2.47 1.73
CA ARG A 346 -19.89 3.79 2.38
C ARG A 346 -19.94 3.73 3.90
N GLU A 347 -20.45 2.63 4.45
CA GLU A 347 -20.68 2.43 5.87
C GLU A 347 -20.51 0.96 6.23
N GLY A 348 -20.13 0.68 7.48
CA GLY A 348 -19.89 -0.67 8.00
C GLY A 348 -18.85 -0.69 9.10
N GLU A 349 -18.98 -1.62 10.05
CA GLU A 349 -18.02 -1.76 11.15
C GLU A 349 -16.62 -2.11 10.66
N GLU A 350 -16.50 -2.83 9.54
CA GLU A 350 -15.22 -3.20 8.94
C GLU A 350 -14.45 -2.02 8.30
N LEU A 351 -15.08 -0.84 8.18
CA LEU A 351 -14.39 0.38 7.73
C LEU A 351 -13.73 1.14 8.90
N ILE A 352 -14.16 0.87 10.14
CA ILE A 352 -13.76 1.65 11.32
C ILE A 352 -12.33 1.28 11.74
N GLY A 353 -11.43 2.26 11.72
CA GLY A 353 -10.01 2.05 12.04
C GLY A 353 -9.28 1.15 11.04
N ALA A 354 -9.87 0.93 9.86
CA ALA A 354 -9.31 0.05 8.84
C ALA A 354 -8.39 0.82 7.89
N PHE A 355 -7.25 0.22 7.58
CA PHE A 355 -6.23 0.77 6.69
C PHE A 355 -5.87 -0.22 5.59
N LYS A 356 -5.49 0.28 4.44
CA LYS A 356 -5.12 -0.51 3.26
C LYS A 356 -3.92 -1.40 3.59
N ALA A 357 -4.03 -2.70 3.27
CA ALA A 357 -2.89 -3.60 3.34
C ALA A 357 -1.78 -3.09 2.40
N PRO A 358 -0.59 -2.72 2.90
CA PRO A 358 0.50 -2.29 2.03
C PRO A 358 1.09 -3.49 1.29
N SER A 359 1.71 -3.23 0.13
CA SER A 359 2.58 -4.20 -0.54
C SER A 359 3.70 -4.64 0.42
N LEU A 360 4.05 -5.92 0.42
CA LEU A 360 5.23 -6.42 1.16
C LEU A 360 6.49 -6.46 0.30
N ARG A 361 6.43 -6.07 -0.98
CA ARG A 361 7.65 -5.90 -1.77
C ARG A 361 8.50 -4.80 -1.14
N ASN A 362 9.79 -5.07 -1.00
CA ASN A 362 10.75 -4.17 -0.35
C ASN A 362 10.49 -3.89 1.13
N VAL A 363 9.61 -4.64 1.81
CA VAL A 363 9.26 -4.39 3.22
C VAL A 363 10.49 -4.33 4.12
N ALA A 364 11.53 -5.13 3.85
CA ALA A 364 12.77 -5.13 4.64
C ALA A 364 13.52 -3.79 4.65
N ASN A 365 13.25 -2.89 3.71
CA ASN A 365 13.98 -1.63 3.51
C ASN A 365 13.11 -0.38 3.70
N THR A 366 11.86 -0.53 4.16
CA THR A 366 10.91 0.57 4.32
C THR A 366 10.46 0.74 5.77
N ALA A 367 11.35 0.41 6.71
CA ALA A 367 11.12 0.73 8.11
C ALA A 367 11.11 2.26 8.31
N PRO A 368 10.35 2.77 9.29
CA PRO A 368 9.51 2.03 10.24
C PRO A 368 8.16 1.61 9.65
N TYR A 369 7.40 0.81 10.41
CA TYR A 369 6.21 0.10 9.91
C TYR A 369 4.90 0.60 10.51
N MET A 370 3.81 0.20 9.84
CA MET A 370 2.42 0.61 10.07
C MET A 370 2.09 2.00 9.51
N HIS A 371 0.79 2.34 9.54
CA HIS A 371 0.30 3.61 9.01
C HIS A 371 0.79 4.83 9.81
N ASP A 372 1.33 4.62 11.01
CA ASP A 372 1.85 5.67 11.89
C ASP A 372 3.33 5.48 12.25
N GLY A 373 4.01 4.51 11.63
CA GLY A 373 5.45 4.32 11.78
C GLY A 373 5.90 3.89 13.18
N ARG A 374 5.00 3.34 14.00
CA ARG A 374 5.29 3.01 15.41
C ARG A 374 6.28 1.86 15.61
N PHE A 375 6.38 0.95 14.64
CA PHE A 375 7.20 -0.25 14.78
C PHE A 375 8.55 -0.07 14.09
N PRO A 376 9.68 -0.16 14.82
CA PRO A 376 10.99 0.14 14.24
C PRO A 376 11.54 -0.98 13.36
N ASP A 377 11.08 -2.22 13.57
CA ASP A 377 11.59 -3.41 12.90
C ASP A 377 10.47 -4.45 12.65
N LEU A 378 10.78 -5.48 11.85
CA LEU A 378 9.85 -6.58 11.58
C LEU A 378 9.61 -7.48 12.80
N ASP A 379 10.47 -7.47 13.82
CA ASP A 379 10.24 -8.27 15.03
C ASP A 379 9.08 -7.68 15.84
N ALA A 380 9.00 -6.35 15.95
CA ALA A 380 7.88 -5.65 16.55
C ALA A 380 6.57 -5.89 15.77
N VAL A 381 6.64 -5.87 14.43
CA VAL A 381 5.50 -6.21 13.56
C VAL A 381 5.02 -7.63 13.86
N LEU A 382 5.90 -8.62 13.78
CA LEU A 382 5.54 -10.03 13.99
C LEU A 382 5.06 -10.30 15.42
N THR A 383 5.59 -9.58 16.41
CA THR A 383 5.10 -9.64 17.79
C THR A 383 3.64 -9.18 17.89
N HIS A 384 3.29 -8.10 17.19
CA HIS A 384 1.90 -7.62 17.11
C HIS A 384 0.96 -8.66 16.50
N TYR A 385 1.32 -9.23 15.35
CA TYR A 385 0.53 -10.30 14.71
C TYR A 385 0.44 -11.56 15.59
N ASN A 386 1.50 -11.89 16.33
CA ASN A 386 1.50 -13.05 17.21
C ASN A 386 0.53 -12.90 18.40
N ALA A 387 0.35 -11.67 18.88
CA ALA A 387 -0.54 -11.32 19.99
C ALA A 387 -1.99 -11.03 19.54
N ALA A 388 -2.17 -10.38 18.38
CA ALA A 388 -3.45 -9.94 17.81
C ALA A 388 -4.37 -9.25 18.85
N PRO A 389 -3.95 -8.11 19.41
CA PRO A 389 -4.74 -7.39 20.41
C PRO A 389 -6.09 -6.91 19.83
N PRO A 390 -7.11 -6.70 20.68
CA PRO A 390 -8.37 -6.10 20.26
C PRO A 390 -8.14 -4.67 19.73
N ALA A 391 -8.95 -4.26 18.76
CA ALA A 391 -8.88 -2.93 18.18
C ALA A 391 -9.68 -1.90 18.98
N PHE A 392 -9.20 -0.66 18.97
CA PHE A 392 -9.98 0.51 19.31
C PHE A 392 -9.50 1.70 18.43
N PRO A 393 -10.38 2.31 17.61
CA PRO A 393 -11.79 1.97 17.40
C PRO A 393 -11.98 0.70 16.55
N GLY A 394 -13.21 0.20 16.46
CA GLY A 394 -13.56 -0.93 15.60
C GLY A 394 -13.25 -2.31 16.20
N HIS A 395 -13.04 -3.29 15.33
CA HIS A 395 -12.66 -4.67 15.70
C HIS A 395 -11.38 -5.08 14.98
N THR A 396 -10.64 -6.03 15.55
CA THR A 396 -9.44 -6.56 14.90
C THR A 396 -9.82 -7.70 13.95
N ASP A 397 -9.25 -7.67 12.75
CA ASP A 397 -9.35 -8.75 11.75
C ASP A 397 -8.37 -9.90 12.07
N LEU A 398 -7.46 -9.69 13.02
CA LEU A 398 -6.44 -10.67 13.36
C LEU A 398 -6.95 -11.74 14.33
N GLN A 399 -6.37 -12.93 14.18
CA GLN A 399 -6.39 -13.97 15.21
C GLN A 399 -4.94 -14.19 15.69
N PRO A 400 -4.70 -14.45 16.99
CA PRO A 400 -3.35 -14.66 17.49
C PRO A 400 -2.70 -15.88 16.82
N LEU A 401 -1.48 -15.70 16.29
CA LEU A 401 -0.73 -16.82 15.71
C LEU A 401 -0.28 -17.82 16.78
N ALA A 402 0.06 -17.33 17.99
CA ALA A 402 0.61 -18.13 19.09
C ALA A 402 1.85 -18.97 18.69
N PHE A 403 2.67 -18.43 17.79
CA PHE A 403 3.89 -19.04 17.28
C PHE A 403 5.06 -18.84 18.23
N THR A 404 6.01 -19.78 18.16
CA THR A 404 7.31 -19.68 18.82
C THR A 404 8.17 -18.63 18.13
N GLN A 405 9.19 -18.12 18.84
CA GLN A 405 10.15 -17.17 18.25
C GLN A 405 10.84 -17.74 17.00
N GLU A 406 11.09 -19.04 16.95
CA GLU A 406 11.67 -19.71 15.77
C GLU A 406 10.77 -19.55 14.53
N LYS A 407 9.46 -19.78 14.66
CA LYS A 407 8.50 -19.60 13.56
C LYS A 407 8.42 -18.13 13.13
N LEU A 408 8.45 -17.18 14.06
CA LEU A 408 8.47 -15.76 13.73
C LEU A 408 9.75 -15.39 12.96
N ASN A 409 10.91 -15.90 13.39
CA ASN A 409 12.18 -15.68 12.70
C ASN A 409 12.17 -16.28 11.28
N GLN A 410 11.52 -17.42 11.07
CA GLN A 410 11.34 -18.02 9.75
C GLN A 410 10.50 -17.11 8.83
N ILE A 411 9.35 -16.61 9.31
CA ILE A 411 8.54 -15.65 8.55
C ILE A 411 9.36 -14.40 8.21
N LYS A 412 10.08 -13.83 9.17
CA LYS A 412 10.98 -12.70 8.93
C LYS A 412 12.00 -13.01 7.84
N ALA A 413 12.67 -14.16 7.91
CA ALA A 413 13.65 -14.58 6.92
C ALA A 413 13.05 -14.62 5.51
N PHE A 414 11.82 -15.15 5.38
CA PHE A 414 11.08 -15.08 4.12
C PHE A 414 10.82 -13.65 3.65
N LEU A 415 10.33 -12.75 4.53
CA LEU A 415 10.05 -11.36 4.18
C LEU A 415 11.30 -10.62 3.66
N MET A 416 12.49 -10.94 4.20
CA MET A 416 13.76 -10.37 3.71
C MET A 416 14.06 -10.74 2.25
N THR A 417 13.48 -11.82 1.72
CA THR A 417 13.69 -12.26 0.34
C THR A 417 12.91 -11.45 -0.71
N LEU A 418 11.97 -10.61 -0.26
CA LEU A 418 11.06 -9.81 -1.10
C LEU A 418 11.66 -8.48 -1.58
N SER A 419 12.94 -8.25 -1.32
CA SER A 419 13.63 -7.01 -1.69
C SER A 419 14.25 -7.07 -3.07
N ALA A 420 14.03 -6.02 -3.86
CA ALA A 420 14.66 -5.76 -5.13
C ALA A 420 14.65 -4.26 -5.42
N PRO A 421 15.69 -3.69 -6.06
CA PRO A 421 15.66 -2.30 -6.51
C PRO A 421 14.38 -1.98 -7.27
N ALA A 422 13.82 -0.79 -7.05
CA ALA A 422 12.74 -0.29 -7.90
C ALA A 422 13.23 -0.21 -9.36
N THR A 423 12.29 -0.27 -10.30
CA THR A 423 12.53 -0.22 -11.73
C THR A 423 11.67 0.86 -12.34
N ALA A 424 12.23 1.63 -13.27
CA ALA A 424 11.50 2.56 -14.12
C ALA A 424 12.25 2.71 -15.45
N PRO A 425 11.59 3.11 -16.55
CA PRO A 425 12.26 3.42 -17.80
C PRO A 425 13.33 4.52 -17.64
N GLY A 426 14.40 4.45 -18.42
CA GLY A 426 15.28 5.58 -18.76
C GLY A 426 15.59 6.62 -17.68
N GLY A 427 16.33 6.27 -16.63
CA GLY A 427 16.85 7.26 -15.67
C GLY A 427 15.80 7.93 -14.77
N LEU A 428 14.53 7.54 -14.87
CA LEU A 428 13.41 8.07 -14.09
C LEU A 428 13.46 7.74 -12.58
N LEU A 429 14.54 7.14 -12.09
CA LEU A 429 14.77 6.96 -10.66
C LEU A 429 15.76 7.99 -10.10
N GLU A 430 16.38 8.78 -10.97
CA GLU A 430 17.37 9.80 -10.63
C GLU A 430 16.77 11.18 -10.86
N PRO A 431 17.09 12.18 -10.03
CA PRO A 431 16.67 13.55 -10.28
C PRO A 431 17.05 14.01 -11.70
N PRO A 432 16.16 14.74 -12.40
CA PRO A 432 16.51 15.37 -13.67
C PRO A 432 17.75 16.27 -13.49
N PRO A 433 18.55 16.50 -14.56
CA PRO A 433 19.81 17.23 -14.45
C PRO A 433 19.70 18.58 -13.72
N ASP A 434 18.60 19.31 -13.93
CA ASP A 434 18.34 20.62 -13.33
C ASP A 434 18.06 20.57 -11.81
N PHE A 435 17.81 19.38 -11.25
CA PHE A 435 17.53 19.15 -9.84
C PHE A 435 18.62 18.32 -9.13
N ARG A 436 19.76 18.07 -9.79
CA ARG A 436 20.91 17.41 -9.16
C ARG A 436 21.71 18.41 -8.32
N PRO A 437 22.20 18.01 -7.14
CA PRO A 437 22.98 18.88 -6.25
C PRO A 437 24.36 19.28 -6.80
#